data_AF-A0A1C6VNZ5-F1
#
_entry.id   AF-A0A1C6VNZ5-F1
#
_cell.length_a   1.000
_cell.length_b   1.000
_cell.length_c   1.000
_cell.angle_alpha   90.00
_cell.angle_beta   90.00
_cell.angle_gamma   90.00
#
_symmetry.space_group_name_H-M   'P 1'
#
loop_
_entity.id
_entity.type
_entity.pdbx_description
1 polymer ?
#
loop_
_entity_poly.entity_id
_entity_poly.type
_entity_poly.pdbx_seq_one_letter_code
_entity_poly.pdbx_strand_id
1 'polypeptide(L)'
;MSEALRFEILGPQRAWYADRPLDLGPGKQRAVLAVLLLAEGRPVPTGQIVDAVWPEEPPANGPNVVQKYVAGLRRVLEPDRSPRTPAQVLTLTDAGYLLRIPPEAVDAVRFERGVRRARQWQAAGRTEDALAEVTGALERWQGEPFTGFTGAYFDAARHRLVELRAVALETRTELELASGRHGELVGRLVELVAEFPVRERLRHQLMLALHRGGRQAEALAAYRDFADLLREEYGIEPGEALQDLHRRILRSDPSLTPQAPPASSEPLAPPAPEAVPAPRAGDTPDGTGLPDGSTSAAPEAVAVRPAPAPMPSGPVPAPAPTPSATGPAPAAAPVPPAAPGWAPGPAGPLTPVPHALLVAMNQPADAPADRRAPGWVRLAATLAGTATVLVSFGSLTWAVVLGYALWRRSWRLALAGIGYFLLVFSVFVLAVTSPETEEISDGEAIYLIVAMGTCWLLGTAHVVLLNPTIWAAVGGLFWTGRQRTDEQRRLRREQARYLLHHYPAARAELRIGRPDLLRTYDDGGLVDVNAVPDAVLATLPGLTVDQRRQVAVDRWLRGPYLSLEELAGRCHLPPAATETLRDVLLFLPPEPPPVRHS
;
A
#
# COMPACT_ATOMS: atom_id res chain seq x y z
N MET A 1 24.08 -22.73 -29.61
CA MET A 1 23.07 -21.76 -30.12
C MET A 1 22.05 -21.31 -29.06
N SER A 2 21.83 -22.06 -27.97
CA SER A 2 20.87 -21.71 -26.91
C SER A 2 21.39 -20.72 -25.86
N GLU A 3 22.70 -20.42 -25.81
CA GLU A 3 23.27 -19.37 -24.94
C GLU A 3 22.81 -17.95 -25.32
N ALA A 4 22.31 -17.76 -26.54
CA ALA A 4 21.78 -16.49 -26.99
C ALA A 4 20.35 -16.21 -26.48
N LEU A 5 19.61 -17.23 -26.02
CA LEU A 5 18.22 -17.04 -25.60
C LEU A 5 18.14 -16.59 -24.15
N ARG A 6 17.37 -15.51 -23.89
CA ARG A 6 17.01 -15.04 -22.55
C ARG A 6 15.49 -14.94 -22.44
N PHE A 7 14.94 -15.37 -21.32
CA PHE A 7 13.52 -15.30 -21.00
C PHE A 7 13.31 -14.59 -19.67
N GLU A 8 12.35 -13.68 -19.66
CA GLU A 8 11.93 -12.97 -18.46
C GLU A 8 10.47 -13.32 -18.17
N ILE A 9 10.22 -13.85 -16.97
CA ILE A 9 8.90 -14.27 -16.48
C ILE A 9 8.59 -13.72 -15.08
N LEU A 10 9.53 -13.05 -14.40
CA LEU A 10 9.33 -12.31 -13.15
C LEU A 10 8.68 -10.94 -13.39
N GLY A 11 7.62 -10.93 -14.19
CA GLY A 11 6.93 -9.77 -14.73
C GLY A 11 6.15 -10.15 -16.00
N PRO A 12 5.94 -9.21 -16.93
CA PRO A 12 5.44 -9.53 -18.26
C PRO A 12 6.37 -10.50 -19.00
N GLN A 13 5.82 -11.54 -19.63
CA GLN A 13 6.65 -12.51 -20.37
C GLN A 13 7.35 -11.84 -21.55
N ARG A 14 8.67 -11.93 -21.58
CA ARG A 14 9.52 -11.42 -22.66
C ARG A 14 10.61 -12.42 -23.01
N ALA A 15 11.11 -12.34 -24.24
CA ALA A 15 12.22 -13.16 -24.71
C ALA A 15 13.17 -12.36 -25.60
N TRP A 16 14.44 -12.72 -25.58
CA TRP A 16 15.49 -12.16 -26.41
C TRP A 16 16.28 -13.28 -27.08
N TYR A 17 16.80 -12.98 -28.27
CA TYR A 17 17.84 -13.75 -28.92
C TYR A 17 19.04 -12.83 -29.15
N ALA A 18 20.15 -13.14 -28.48
CA ALA A 18 21.21 -12.19 -28.17
C ALA A 18 20.60 -10.93 -27.53
N ASP A 19 20.80 -9.76 -28.12
CA ASP A 19 20.24 -8.49 -27.63
C ASP A 19 18.94 -8.08 -28.34
N ARG A 20 18.43 -8.91 -29.26
CA ARG A 20 17.21 -8.60 -30.01
C ARG A 20 15.96 -9.12 -29.29
N PRO A 21 14.96 -8.27 -29.00
CA PRO A 21 13.69 -8.74 -28.46
C PRO A 21 12.95 -9.61 -29.48
N LEU A 22 12.34 -10.69 -29.00
CA LEU A 22 11.55 -11.61 -29.82
C LEU A 22 10.06 -11.33 -29.63
N ASP A 23 9.32 -11.23 -30.75
CA ASP A 23 7.86 -11.24 -30.73
C ASP A 23 7.35 -12.68 -30.54
N LEU A 24 6.97 -13.00 -29.30
CA LEU A 24 6.43 -14.31 -28.93
C LEU A 24 5.03 -14.57 -29.50
N GLY A 25 4.41 -13.59 -30.17
CA GLY A 25 3.13 -13.72 -30.83
C GLY A 25 1.93 -13.69 -29.86
N PRO A 26 0.80 -14.33 -30.23
CA PRO A 26 -0.47 -14.18 -29.52
C PRO A 26 -0.46 -14.81 -28.13
N GLY A 27 -1.39 -14.38 -27.26
CA GLY A 27 -1.47 -14.76 -25.85
C GLY A 27 -1.43 -16.28 -25.58
N LYS A 28 -2.14 -17.10 -26.37
CA LYS A 28 -2.11 -18.56 -26.21
C LYS A 28 -0.78 -19.19 -26.64
N GLN A 29 -0.09 -18.61 -27.63
CA GLN A 29 1.27 -19.05 -28.00
C GLN A 29 2.27 -18.76 -26.89
N ARG A 30 2.18 -17.55 -26.31
CA ARG A 30 2.93 -17.12 -25.13
C ARG A 30 2.70 -18.03 -23.92
N ALA A 31 1.44 -18.42 -23.69
CA ALA A 31 1.06 -19.31 -22.60
C ALA A 31 1.66 -20.72 -22.77
N VAL A 32 1.67 -21.28 -23.98
CA VAL A 32 2.37 -22.56 -24.27
C VAL A 32 3.85 -22.46 -23.92
N LEU A 33 4.52 -21.36 -24.30
CA LEU A 33 5.93 -21.15 -23.92
C LEU A 33 6.10 -21.02 -22.40
N ALA A 34 5.20 -20.31 -21.72
CA ALA A 34 5.25 -20.14 -20.26
C ALA A 34 5.15 -21.48 -19.51
N VAL A 35 4.28 -22.39 -19.95
CA VAL A 35 4.19 -23.76 -19.42
C VAL A 35 5.52 -24.51 -19.59
N LEU A 36 6.14 -24.39 -20.76
CA LEU A 36 7.42 -25.05 -21.05
C LEU A 36 8.59 -24.46 -20.25
N LEU A 37 8.59 -23.14 -20.00
CA LEU A 37 9.57 -22.46 -19.15
C LEU A 37 9.45 -22.93 -17.69
N LEU A 38 8.22 -23.10 -17.19
CA LEU A 38 7.93 -23.62 -15.84
C LEU A 38 8.33 -25.09 -15.66
N ALA A 39 8.42 -25.86 -16.74
CA ALA A 39 8.87 -27.24 -16.68
C ALA A 39 10.38 -27.39 -16.43
N GLU A 40 11.16 -26.30 -16.53
CA GLU A 40 12.60 -26.25 -16.23
C GLU A 40 13.42 -27.31 -16.99
N GLY A 41 13.17 -27.45 -18.30
CA GLY A 41 13.88 -28.41 -19.14
C GLY A 41 13.40 -29.87 -18.99
N ARG A 42 12.23 -30.09 -18.38
CA ARG A 42 11.52 -31.38 -18.42
C ARG A 42 10.51 -31.42 -19.56
N PRO A 43 10.26 -32.59 -20.18
CA PRO A 43 9.24 -32.72 -21.20
C PRO A 43 7.84 -32.55 -20.60
N VAL A 44 6.96 -31.86 -21.32
CA VAL A 44 5.56 -31.59 -20.93
C VAL A 44 4.61 -32.31 -21.90
N PRO A 45 3.75 -33.22 -21.41
CA PRO A 45 2.74 -33.88 -22.22
C PRO A 45 1.78 -32.88 -22.87
N THR A 46 1.32 -33.19 -24.08
CA THR A 46 0.41 -32.30 -24.83
C THR A 46 -0.89 -32.03 -24.07
N GLY A 47 -1.46 -33.03 -23.38
CA GLY A 47 -2.65 -32.87 -22.54
C GLY A 47 -2.43 -31.83 -21.43
N GLN A 48 -1.30 -31.90 -20.72
CA GLN A 48 -0.97 -30.93 -19.68
C GLN A 48 -0.81 -29.50 -20.21
N ILE A 49 -0.27 -29.34 -21.43
CA ILE A 49 -0.23 -28.03 -22.09
C ILE A 49 -1.65 -27.54 -22.40
N VAL A 50 -2.54 -28.42 -22.86
CA VAL A 50 -3.93 -28.07 -23.12
C VAL A 50 -4.63 -27.62 -21.83
N ASP A 51 -4.52 -28.40 -20.77
CA ASP A 51 -5.17 -28.12 -19.48
C ASP A 51 -4.68 -26.80 -18.87
N ALA A 52 -3.37 -26.52 -18.96
CA ALA A 52 -2.79 -25.28 -18.43
C ALA A 52 -3.17 -24.04 -19.25
N VAL A 53 -3.28 -24.17 -20.57
CA VAL A 53 -3.53 -23.04 -21.48
C VAL A 53 -5.03 -22.79 -21.71
N TRP A 54 -5.88 -23.80 -21.56
CA TRP A 54 -7.34 -23.73 -21.70
C TRP A 54 -8.05 -24.43 -20.53
N PRO A 55 -8.03 -23.83 -19.33
CA PRO A 55 -8.57 -24.47 -18.12
C PRO A 55 -10.10 -24.65 -18.15
N GLU A 56 -10.84 -23.82 -18.86
CA GLU A 56 -12.32 -23.85 -18.90
C GLU A 56 -12.86 -24.46 -20.18
N GLU A 57 -12.40 -23.97 -21.34
CA GLU A 57 -12.88 -24.39 -22.66
C GLU A 57 -11.73 -24.95 -23.51
N PRO A 58 -11.34 -26.22 -23.30
CA PRO A 58 -10.33 -26.86 -24.11
C PRO A 58 -10.85 -27.06 -25.55
N PRO A 59 -10.04 -26.75 -26.58
CA PRO A 59 -10.45 -26.96 -27.95
C PRO A 59 -10.62 -28.46 -28.24
N ALA A 60 -11.66 -28.81 -29.02
CA ALA A 60 -11.97 -30.19 -29.41
C ALA A 60 -10.77 -30.92 -30.06
N ASN A 61 -9.84 -30.18 -30.66
CA ASN A 61 -8.60 -30.71 -31.21
C ASN A 61 -7.35 -30.05 -30.57
N GLY A 62 -7.26 -30.13 -29.24
CA GLY A 62 -6.14 -29.63 -28.45
C GLY A 62 -4.75 -29.98 -28.98
N PRO A 63 -4.47 -31.25 -29.32
CA PRO A 63 -3.14 -31.62 -29.84
C PRO A 63 -2.73 -30.86 -31.10
N ASN A 64 -3.64 -30.71 -32.08
CA ASN A 64 -3.33 -29.98 -33.31
C ASN A 64 -3.18 -28.48 -33.06
N VAL A 65 -3.95 -27.92 -32.12
CA VAL A 65 -3.84 -26.51 -31.72
C VAL A 65 -2.49 -26.25 -31.05
N VAL A 66 -2.04 -27.13 -30.14
CA VAL A 66 -0.71 -27.03 -29.51
C VAL A 66 0.39 -27.14 -30.57
N GLN A 67 0.29 -28.08 -31.51
CA GLN A 67 1.25 -28.20 -32.62
C GLN A 67 1.38 -26.90 -33.43
N LYS A 68 0.27 -26.22 -33.71
CA LYS A 68 0.27 -24.92 -34.41
C LYS A 68 1.05 -23.86 -33.64
N TYR A 69 0.83 -23.73 -32.34
CA TYR A 69 1.56 -22.76 -31.51
C TYR A 69 3.04 -23.14 -31.34
N VAL A 70 3.36 -24.42 -31.18
CA VAL A 70 4.74 -24.91 -31.16
C VAL A 70 5.46 -24.60 -32.47
N ALA A 71 4.80 -24.76 -33.62
CA ALA A 71 5.37 -24.40 -34.90
C ALA A 71 5.65 -22.88 -35.02
N GLY A 72 4.76 -22.04 -34.46
CA GLY A 72 4.99 -20.61 -34.33
C GLY A 72 6.20 -20.28 -33.45
N LEU A 73 6.26 -20.85 -32.24
CA LEU A 73 7.37 -20.67 -31.30
C LEU A 73 8.71 -21.11 -31.90
N ARG A 74 8.76 -22.24 -32.62
CA ARG A 74 9.99 -22.70 -33.30
C ARG A 74 10.54 -21.69 -34.31
N ARG A 75 9.67 -20.94 -35.00
CA ARG A 75 10.11 -19.88 -35.93
C ARG A 75 10.66 -18.67 -35.18
N VAL A 76 10.06 -18.33 -34.04
CA VAL A 76 10.45 -17.17 -33.23
C VAL A 76 11.74 -17.42 -32.45
N LEU A 77 11.87 -18.59 -31.83
CA LEU A 77 13.00 -18.95 -30.97
C LEU A 77 14.27 -19.32 -31.74
N GLU A 78 14.13 -19.71 -33.01
CA GLU A 78 15.24 -20.07 -33.89
C GLU A 78 15.16 -19.27 -35.20
N PRO A 79 15.36 -17.93 -35.16
CA PRO A 79 15.17 -17.07 -36.33
C PRO A 79 16.18 -17.36 -37.46
N ASP A 80 17.38 -17.80 -37.11
CA ASP A 80 18.46 -18.09 -38.06
C ASP A 80 18.40 -19.53 -38.60
N ARG A 81 17.37 -20.32 -38.23
CA ARG A 81 17.24 -21.72 -38.64
C ARG A 81 16.93 -21.83 -40.13
N SER A 82 17.77 -22.55 -40.86
CA SER A 82 17.52 -22.84 -42.27
C SER A 82 16.19 -23.58 -42.48
N PRO A 83 15.42 -23.25 -43.54
CA PRO A 83 14.20 -23.98 -43.88
C PRO A 83 14.44 -25.49 -43.94
N ARG A 84 13.46 -26.29 -43.50
CA ARG A 84 13.48 -27.77 -43.49
C ARG A 84 14.50 -28.44 -42.53
N THR A 85 15.20 -27.69 -41.70
CA THR A 85 16.06 -28.25 -40.63
C THR A 85 15.22 -28.52 -39.38
N PRO A 86 15.40 -29.63 -38.63
CA PRO A 86 14.68 -29.86 -37.38
C PRO A 86 14.98 -28.76 -36.35
N ALA A 87 13.98 -28.39 -35.56
CA ALA A 87 14.14 -27.44 -34.46
C ALA A 87 14.93 -28.08 -33.31
N GLN A 88 15.88 -27.34 -32.72
CA GLN A 88 16.77 -27.84 -31.68
C GLN A 88 16.39 -27.35 -30.28
N VAL A 89 15.80 -26.15 -30.18
CA VAL A 89 15.41 -25.51 -28.91
C VAL A 89 14.09 -26.09 -28.41
N LEU A 90 13.07 -26.18 -29.27
CA LEU A 90 11.77 -26.74 -28.89
C LEU A 90 11.54 -28.08 -29.60
N THR A 91 11.88 -29.17 -28.92
CA THR A 91 11.85 -30.53 -29.46
C THR A 91 10.59 -31.30 -29.04
N LEU A 92 10.19 -32.29 -29.84
CA LEU A 92 9.17 -33.27 -29.44
C LEU A 92 9.90 -34.55 -29.03
N THR A 93 9.50 -35.11 -27.89
CA THR A 93 10.00 -36.38 -27.34
C THR A 93 8.83 -37.33 -27.12
N ASP A 94 9.10 -38.59 -26.80
CA ASP A 94 8.06 -39.58 -26.47
C ASP A 94 7.22 -39.15 -25.25
N ALA A 95 7.80 -38.35 -24.35
CA ALA A 95 7.13 -37.81 -23.16
C ALA A 95 6.41 -36.47 -23.39
N GLY A 96 6.48 -35.88 -24.60
CA GLY A 96 5.87 -34.60 -24.94
C GLY A 96 6.88 -33.54 -25.40
N TYR A 97 6.49 -32.26 -25.29
CA TYR A 97 7.32 -31.14 -25.77
C TYR A 97 8.37 -30.75 -24.75
N LEU A 98 9.60 -30.55 -25.21
CA LEU A 98 10.75 -30.21 -24.39
C LEU A 98 11.43 -28.94 -24.90
N LEU A 99 11.57 -27.96 -24.02
CA LEU A 99 12.35 -26.75 -24.25
C LEU A 99 13.79 -26.94 -23.74
N ARG A 100 14.74 -27.01 -24.68
CA ARG A 100 16.18 -27.24 -24.46
C ARG A 100 16.92 -25.91 -24.39
N ILE A 101 16.91 -25.30 -23.22
CA ILE A 101 17.65 -24.07 -22.93
C ILE A 101 18.51 -24.26 -21.67
N PRO A 102 19.65 -23.56 -21.53
CA PRO A 102 20.35 -23.48 -20.26
C PRO A 102 19.38 -23.03 -19.17
N PRO A 103 19.41 -23.59 -17.95
CA PRO A 103 18.54 -23.13 -16.86
C PRO A 103 18.72 -21.63 -16.59
N GLU A 104 19.95 -21.14 -16.74
CA GLU A 104 20.31 -19.73 -16.62
C GLU A 104 19.74 -18.86 -17.76
N ALA A 105 19.05 -19.39 -18.77
CA ALA A 105 18.36 -18.56 -19.75
C ALA A 105 17.09 -17.91 -19.16
N VAL A 106 16.57 -18.42 -18.03
CA VAL A 106 15.32 -17.97 -17.41
C VAL A 106 15.63 -17.17 -16.13
N ASP A 107 15.12 -15.95 -16.04
CA ASP A 107 15.28 -15.06 -14.89
C ASP A 107 14.81 -15.67 -13.55
N ALA A 108 13.70 -16.41 -13.54
CA ALA A 108 13.18 -17.09 -12.35
C ALA A 108 14.16 -18.14 -11.80
N VAL A 109 14.83 -18.88 -12.69
CA VAL A 109 15.84 -19.87 -12.29
C VAL A 109 17.09 -19.17 -11.76
N ARG A 110 17.52 -18.08 -12.40
CA ARG A 110 18.61 -17.23 -11.90
C ARG A 110 18.29 -16.68 -10.51
N PHE A 111 17.07 -16.21 -10.31
CA PHE A 111 16.58 -15.71 -9.04
C PHE A 111 16.64 -16.80 -7.95
N GLU A 112 16.08 -17.99 -8.21
CA GLU A 112 16.11 -19.10 -7.25
C GLU A 112 17.53 -19.55 -6.91
N ARG A 113 18.43 -19.58 -7.89
CA ARG A 113 19.85 -19.88 -7.66
C ARG A 113 20.53 -18.79 -6.83
N GLY A 114 20.28 -17.51 -7.13
CA GLY A 114 20.82 -16.38 -6.37
C GLY A 114 20.38 -16.41 -4.89
N VAL A 115 19.09 -16.69 -4.62
CA VAL A 115 18.59 -16.83 -3.24
C VAL A 115 19.26 -18.00 -2.51
N ARG A 116 19.47 -19.14 -3.18
CA ARG A 116 20.20 -20.27 -2.59
C ARG A 116 21.66 -19.94 -2.30
N ARG A 117 22.36 -19.27 -3.22
CA ARG A 117 23.76 -18.85 -3.06
C ARG A 117 23.90 -17.84 -1.93
N ALA A 118 22.99 -16.87 -1.83
CA ALA A 118 22.98 -15.91 -0.73
C ALA A 118 22.90 -16.59 0.63
N ARG A 119 22.06 -17.61 0.79
CA ARG A 119 21.98 -18.40 2.03
C ARG A 119 23.26 -19.19 2.32
N GLN A 120 23.91 -19.73 1.29
CA GLN A 120 25.21 -20.41 1.45
C GLN A 120 26.29 -19.43 1.93
N TRP A 121 26.33 -18.23 1.36
CA TRP A 121 27.23 -17.17 1.81
C TRP A 121 26.94 -16.71 3.23
N GLN A 122 25.66 -16.55 3.58
CA GLN A 122 25.23 -16.23 4.95
C GLN A 122 25.68 -17.30 5.95
N ALA A 123 25.48 -18.58 5.64
CA ALA A 123 25.93 -19.69 6.48
C ALA A 123 27.46 -19.76 6.63
N ALA A 124 28.21 -19.27 5.64
CA ALA A 124 29.66 -19.16 5.67
C ALA A 124 30.17 -17.87 6.37
N GLY A 125 29.28 -17.05 6.95
CA GLY A 125 29.64 -15.78 7.59
C GLY A 125 30.04 -14.67 6.61
N ARG A 126 29.85 -14.88 5.30
CA ARG A 126 30.16 -13.92 4.23
C ARG A 126 28.97 -13.00 3.97
N THR A 127 28.67 -12.14 4.95
CA THR A 127 27.48 -11.26 4.95
C THR A 127 27.41 -10.34 3.73
N GLU A 128 28.53 -9.73 3.32
CA GLU A 128 28.54 -8.81 2.17
C GLU A 128 28.28 -9.53 0.85
N ASP A 129 28.88 -10.70 0.64
CA ASP A 129 28.62 -11.53 -0.56
C ASP A 129 27.18 -12.03 -0.59
N ALA A 130 26.65 -12.43 0.57
CA ALA A 130 25.24 -12.83 0.69
C ALA A 130 24.30 -11.67 0.31
N LEU A 131 24.61 -10.46 0.79
CA LEU A 131 23.82 -9.27 0.53
C LEU A 131 23.86 -8.86 -0.95
N ALA A 132 25.04 -8.89 -1.57
CA ALA A 132 25.20 -8.61 -2.99
C ALA A 132 24.43 -9.62 -3.86
N GLU A 133 24.54 -10.92 -3.56
CA GLU A 133 23.87 -11.98 -4.32
C GLU A 133 22.34 -11.88 -4.22
N VAL A 134 21.78 -11.70 -3.02
CA VAL A 134 20.31 -11.57 -2.85
C VAL A 134 19.78 -10.28 -3.46
N THR A 135 20.56 -9.19 -3.40
CA THR A 135 20.17 -7.89 -4.00
C THR A 135 20.10 -8.02 -5.51
N GLY A 136 21.16 -8.53 -6.15
CA GLY A 136 21.15 -8.77 -7.59
C GLY A 136 20.04 -9.73 -8.00
N ALA A 137 19.75 -10.77 -7.21
CA ALA A 137 18.64 -11.68 -7.48
C ALA A 137 17.28 -10.92 -7.51
N LEU A 138 17.04 -10.05 -6.53
CA LEU A 138 15.81 -9.28 -6.42
C LEU A 138 15.63 -8.23 -7.53
N GLU A 139 16.71 -7.68 -8.09
CA GLU A 139 16.66 -6.73 -9.22
C GLU A 139 16.08 -7.33 -10.51
N ARG A 140 15.99 -8.66 -10.61
CA ARG A 140 15.39 -9.34 -11.78
C ARG A 140 13.86 -9.22 -11.82
N TRP A 141 13.24 -8.85 -10.70
CA TRP A 141 11.80 -8.67 -10.61
C TRP A 141 11.37 -7.36 -11.27
N GLN A 142 10.48 -7.46 -12.25
CA GLN A 142 9.92 -6.32 -12.98
C GLN A 142 8.43 -6.11 -12.69
N GLY A 143 7.84 -6.95 -11.85
CA GLY A 143 6.44 -6.89 -11.45
C GLY A 143 5.91 -8.27 -11.09
N GLU A 144 4.62 -8.45 -11.30
CA GLU A 144 3.91 -9.69 -11.00
C GLU A 144 4.32 -10.81 -11.98
N PRO A 145 4.83 -11.97 -11.52
CA PRO A 145 5.28 -13.04 -12.40
C PRO A 145 4.17 -13.51 -13.35
N PHE A 146 4.46 -13.74 -14.64
CA PHE A 146 3.42 -14.10 -15.61
C PHE A 146 2.27 -13.08 -15.69
N THR A 147 2.57 -11.79 -15.71
CA THR A 147 1.55 -10.75 -15.91
C THR A 147 0.74 -11.05 -17.19
N GLY A 148 -0.59 -11.06 -17.08
CA GLY A 148 -1.50 -11.28 -18.21
C GLY A 148 -1.81 -12.75 -18.54
N PHE A 149 -1.36 -13.71 -17.72
CA PHE A 149 -1.78 -15.10 -17.78
C PHE A 149 -2.71 -15.43 -16.61
N THR A 150 -3.76 -16.20 -16.88
CA THR A 150 -4.79 -16.59 -15.92
C THR A 150 -4.94 -18.11 -15.86
N GLY A 151 -5.44 -18.62 -14.73
CA GLY A 151 -5.75 -20.03 -14.53
C GLY A 151 -4.84 -20.69 -13.49
N ALA A 152 -5.38 -21.72 -12.82
CA ALA A 152 -4.78 -22.34 -11.64
C ALA A 152 -3.31 -22.75 -11.79
N TYR A 153 -2.89 -23.17 -13.00
CA TYR A 153 -1.49 -23.52 -13.27
C TYR A 153 -0.55 -22.32 -13.12
N PHE A 154 -0.90 -21.17 -13.70
CA PHE A 154 -0.10 -19.95 -13.60
C PHE A 154 -0.24 -19.30 -12.22
N ASP A 155 -1.41 -19.39 -11.59
CA ASP A 155 -1.64 -18.87 -10.24
C ASP A 155 -0.76 -19.61 -9.22
N ALA A 156 -0.69 -20.94 -9.28
CA ALA A 156 0.19 -21.73 -8.43
C ALA A 156 1.68 -21.37 -8.61
N ALA A 157 2.12 -21.19 -9.87
CA ALA A 157 3.48 -20.77 -10.18
C ALA A 157 3.79 -19.36 -9.64
N ARG A 158 2.86 -18.43 -9.83
CA ARG A 158 2.93 -17.05 -9.33
C ARG A 158 3.03 -17.03 -7.81
N HIS A 159 2.17 -17.77 -7.11
CA HIS A 159 2.23 -17.92 -5.65
C HIS A 159 3.59 -18.45 -5.20
N ARG A 160 4.10 -19.54 -5.79
CA ARG A 160 5.44 -20.07 -5.45
C ARG A 160 6.55 -19.02 -5.62
N LEU A 161 6.52 -18.26 -6.71
CA LEU A 161 7.55 -17.25 -6.99
C LEU A 161 7.44 -16.07 -6.02
N VAL A 162 6.23 -15.58 -5.74
CA VAL A 162 5.99 -14.50 -4.77
C VAL A 162 6.42 -14.91 -3.36
N GLU A 163 6.15 -16.15 -2.97
CA GLU A 163 6.62 -16.72 -1.71
C GLU A 163 8.17 -16.73 -1.63
N LEU A 164 8.83 -17.14 -2.71
CA LEU A 164 10.30 -17.11 -2.78
C LEU A 164 10.86 -15.68 -2.75
N ARG A 165 10.16 -14.71 -3.37
CA ARG A 165 10.49 -13.28 -3.28
C ARG A 165 10.45 -12.79 -1.85
N ALA A 166 9.38 -13.08 -1.14
CA ALA A 166 9.22 -12.66 0.23
C ALA A 166 10.34 -13.23 1.12
N VAL A 167 10.73 -14.49 0.93
CA VAL A 167 11.86 -15.06 1.67
C VAL A 167 13.20 -14.41 1.29
N ALA A 168 13.40 -14.04 0.02
CA ALA A 168 14.59 -13.29 -0.40
C ALA A 168 14.62 -11.88 0.22
N LEU A 169 13.47 -11.21 0.31
CA LEU A 169 13.32 -9.91 0.96
C LEU A 169 13.63 -10.01 2.46
N GLU A 170 13.09 -11.01 3.15
CA GLU A 170 13.41 -11.33 4.56
C GLU A 170 14.90 -11.60 4.77
N THR A 171 15.54 -12.34 3.85
CA THR A 171 16.98 -12.64 3.93
C THR A 171 17.80 -11.36 3.77
N ARG A 172 17.44 -10.51 2.80
CA ARG A 172 18.13 -9.24 2.58
C ARG A 172 18.02 -8.32 3.80
N THR A 173 16.83 -8.15 4.34
CA THR A 173 16.60 -7.28 5.50
C THR A 173 17.29 -7.80 6.77
N GLU A 174 17.38 -9.12 6.94
CA GLU A 174 18.17 -9.72 8.02
C GLU A 174 19.66 -9.38 7.91
N LEU A 175 20.24 -9.52 6.71
CA LEU A 175 21.65 -9.19 6.45
C LEU A 175 21.92 -7.69 6.64
N GLU A 176 21.01 -6.82 6.19
CA GLU A 176 21.10 -5.38 6.37
C GLU A 176 21.01 -4.98 7.87
N LEU A 177 20.14 -5.64 8.64
CA LEU A 177 20.02 -5.45 10.09
C LEU A 177 21.25 -5.95 10.86
N ALA A 178 21.84 -7.06 10.44
CA ALA A 178 23.09 -7.57 11.00
C ALA A 178 24.27 -6.61 10.73
N SER A 179 24.23 -5.91 9.60
CA SER A 179 25.22 -4.90 9.21
C SER A 179 25.01 -3.52 9.89
N GLY A 180 24.09 -3.40 10.84
CA GLY A 180 23.83 -2.17 11.57
C GLY A 180 23.02 -1.10 10.83
N ARG A 181 22.48 -1.38 9.64
CA ARG A 181 21.75 -0.40 8.80
C ARG A 181 20.28 -0.21 9.23
N HIS A 182 19.99 -0.19 10.53
CA HIS A 182 18.61 -0.27 11.04
C HIS A 182 17.74 0.96 10.74
N GLY A 183 18.32 2.17 10.71
CA GLY A 183 17.56 3.42 10.51
C GLY A 183 16.99 3.56 9.09
N GLU A 184 17.78 3.19 8.08
CA GLU A 184 17.40 3.25 6.66
C GLU A 184 16.36 2.18 6.28
N LEU A 185 16.26 1.11 7.06
CA LEU A 185 15.39 -0.02 6.76
C LEU A 185 13.94 0.16 7.19
N VAL A 186 13.64 1.05 8.14
CA VAL A 186 12.27 1.13 8.70
C VAL A 186 11.23 1.45 7.63
N GLY A 187 11.50 2.41 6.74
CA GLY A 187 10.56 2.77 5.67
C GLY A 187 10.25 1.59 4.74
N ARG A 188 11.30 0.89 4.31
CA ARG A 188 11.19 -0.35 3.53
C ARG A 188 10.46 -1.47 4.29
N LEU A 189 10.80 -1.61 5.57
CA LEU A 189 10.10 -2.37 6.62
C LEU A 189 8.57 -2.28 6.49
N VAL A 190 8.09 -1.05 6.58
CA VAL A 190 6.67 -0.70 6.55
C VAL A 190 6.03 -1.10 5.22
N GLU A 191 6.68 -0.80 4.09
CA GLU A 191 6.20 -1.18 2.75
C GLU A 191 6.09 -2.71 2.60
N LEU A 192 7.11 -3.45 3.03
CA LEU A 192 7.14 -4.91 2.93
C LEU A 192 6.10 -5.56 3.83
N VAL A 193 5.86 -5.01 5.01
CA VAL A 193 4.80 -5.49 5.92
C VAL A 193 3.41 -5.18 5.37
N ALA A 194 3.23 -4.08 4.64
CA ALA A 194 1.98 -3.80 3.95
C ALA A 194 1.75 -4.74 2.75
N GLU A 195 2.82 -5.09 2.02
CA GLU A 195 2.77 -6.04 0.90
C GLU A 195 2.55 -7.49 1.38
N PHE A 196 3.14 -7.87 2.51
CA PHE A 196 3.06 -9.21 3.09
C PHE A 196 2.54 -9.19 4.53
N PRO A 197 1.25 -8.90 4.76
CA PRO A 197 0.70 -8.56 6.07
C PRO A 197 0.83 -9.67 7.11
N VAL A 198 0.74 -10.93 6.69
CA VAL A 198 0.77 -12.11 7.57
C VAL A 198 2.17 -12.70 7.79
N ARG A 199 3.22 -12.08 7.21
CA ARG A 199 4.59 -12.58 7.36
C ARG A 199 5.24 -12.08 8.66
N GLU A 200 5.15 -12.92 9.68
CA GLU A 200 5.67 -12.65 11.02
C GLU A 200 7.16 -12.28 11.03
N ARG A 201 7.99 -12.87 10.15
CA ARG A 201 9.43 -12.57 10.09
C ARG A 201 9.73 -11.13 9.67
N LEU A 202 8.97 -10.58 8.71
CA LEU A 202 9.08 -9.17 8.34
C LEU A 202 8.63 -8.26 9.48
N ARG A 203 7.57 -8.66 10.21
CA ARG A 203 7.09 -7.95 11.40
C ARG A 203 8.13 -7.93 12.52
N HIS A 204 8.78 -9.07 12.77
CA HIS A 204 9.88 -9.20 13.72
C HIS A 204 11.03 -8.26 13.36
N GLN A 205 11.43 -8.24 12.08
CA GLN A 205 12.50 -7.36 11.60
C GLN A 205 12.14 -5.87 11.72
N LEU A 206 10.88 -5.49 11.46
CA LEU A 206 10.38 -4.13 11.69
C LEU A 206 10.43 -3.73 13.16
N MET A 207 9.94 -4.59 14.06
CA MET A 207 10.01 -4.36 15.50
C MET A 207 11.46 -4.19 15.98
N LEU A 208 12.38 -5.03 15.49
CA LEU A 208 13.79 -4.96 15.84
C LEU A 208 14.45 -3.68 15.30
N ALA A 209 14.16 -3.30 14.05
CA ALA A 209 14.67 -2.08 13.43
C ALA A 209 14.21 -0.82 14.18
N LEU A 210 12.91 -0.74 14.50
CA LEU A 210 12.32 0.35 15.28
C LEU A 210 12.94 0.45 16.68
N HIS A 211 13.08 -0.68 17.38
CA HIS A 211 13.70 -0.69 18.70
C HIS A 211 15.17 -0.23 18.67
N ARG A 212 15.99 -0.76 17.73
CA ARG A 212 17.39 -0.33 17.54
C ARG A 212 17.52 1.13 17.12
N GLY A 213 16.52 1.68 16.44
CA GLY A 213 16.41 3.10 16.10
C GLY A 213 15.89 3.99 17.24
N GLY A 214 15.72 3.48 18.46
CA GLY A 214 15.20 4.24 19.61
C GLY A 214 13.68 4.44 19.62
N ARG A 215 12.95 3.84 18.68
CA ARG A 215 11.49 3.99 18.51
C ARG A 215 10.73 2.84 19.18
N GLN A 216 10.99 2.61 20.47
CA GLN A 216 10.44 1.48 21.23
C GLN A 216 8.90 1.44 21.24
N ALA A 217 8.24 2.59 21.41
CA ALA A 217 6.78 2.68 21.44
C ALA A 217 6.15 2.19 20.12
N GLU A 218 6.78 2.52 18.99
CA GLU A 218 6.33 2.10 17.66
C GLU A 218 6.58 0.61 17.41
N ALA A 219 7.70 0.06 17.92
CA ALA A 219 7.94 -1.39 17.87
C ALA A 219 6.85 -2.16 18.63
N LEU A 220 6.44 -1.68 19.81
CA LEU A 220 5.36 -2.29 20.59
C LEU A 220 3.96 -2.06 19.98
N ALA A 221 3.76 -0.95 19.25
CA ALA A 221 2.56 -0.74 18.45
C ALA A 221 2.48 -1.75 17.30
N ALA A 222 3.56 -1.94 16.53
CA ALA A 222 3.61 -2.87 15.41
C ALA A 222 3.28 -4.32 15.80
N TYR A 223 3.67 -4.75 17.02
CA TYR A 223 3.26 -6.03 17.61
C TYR A 223 1.76 -6.10 17.86
N ARG A 224 1.19 -5.09 18.54
CA ARG A 224 -0.24 -5.04 18.87
C ARG A 224 -1.09 -5.06 17.61
N ASP A 225 -0.74 -4.22 16.63
CA ASP A 225 -1.42 -4.16 15.33
C ASP A 225 -1.37 -5.51 14.60
N PHE A 226 -0.29 -6.29 14.76
CA PHE A 226 -0.17 -7.62 14.15
C PHE A 226 -0.97 -8.67 14.91
N ALA A 227 -0.90 -8.66 16.24
CA ALA A 227 -1.66 -9.56 17.08
C ALA A 227 -3.17 -9.36 16.87
N ASP A 228 -3.61 -8.11 16.73
CA ASP A 228 -4.99 -7.76 16.42
C ASP A 228 -5.37 -8.25 15.01
N LEU A 229 -4.51 -8.03 14.00
CA LEU A 229 -4.73 -8.58 12.65
C LEU A 229 -4.87 -10.11 12.66
N LEU A 230 -3.94 -10.84 13.31
CA LEU A 230 -3.98 -12.30 13.37
C LEU A 230 -5.20 -12.83 14.12
N ARG A 231 -5.56 -12.18 15.23
CA ARG A 231 -6.73 -12.56 16.02
C ARG A 231 -8.04 -12.28 15.29
N GLU A 232 -8.12 -11.16 14.56
CA GLU A 232 -9.31 -10.74 13.83
C GLU A 232 -9.53 -11.53 12.54
N GLU A 233 -8.48 -11.72 11.73
CA GLU A 233 -8.61 -12.34 10.40
C GLU A 233 -8.45 -13.87 10.44
N TYR A 234 -7.65 -14.40 11.37
CA TYR A 234 -7.26 -15.81 11.39
C TYR A 234 -7.59 -16.53 12.71
N GLY A 235 -7.97 -15.80 13.76
CA GLY A 235 -8.27 -16.38 15.08
C GLY A 235 -7.05 -17.02 15.77
N ILE A 236 -5.83 -16.61 15.39
CA ILE A 236 -4.58 -17.11 15.95
C ILE A 236 -3.80 -15.99 16.63
N GLU A 237 -2.87 -16.37 17.52
CA GLU A 237 -1.93 -15.43 18.15
C GLU A 237 -0.59 -15.41 17.40
N PRO A 238 0.24 -14.36 17.57
CA PRO A 238 1.58 -14.32 17.00
C PRO A 238 2.44 -15.50 17.46
N GLY A 239 3.38 -15.95 16.64
CA GLY A 239 4.33 -17.01 16.99
C GLY A 239 5.29 -16.64 18.12
N GLU A 240 5.94 -17.67 18.67
CA GLU A 240 6.84 -17.55 19.84
C GLU A 240 7.97 -16.55 19.61
N ALA A 241 8.57 -16.53 18.41
CA ALA A 241 9.67 -15.63 18.09
C ALA A 241 9.27 -14.14 18.20
N LEU A 242 8.06 -13.77 17.76
CA LEU A 242 7.57 -12.41 17.88
C LEU A 242 7.15 -12.07 19.32
N GLN A 243 6.52 -13.01 20.03
CA GLN A 243 6.21 -12.86 21.46
C GLN A 243 7.47 -12.65 22.30
N ASP A 244 8.54 -13.38 22.01
CA ASP A 244 9.85 -13.25 22.65
C ASP A 244 10.47 -11.89 22.41
N LEU A 245 10.48 -11.44 21.15
CA LEU A 245 10.97 -10.11 20.82
C LEU A 245 10.16 -9.04 21.56
N HIS A 246 8.83 -9.15 21.60
CA HIS A 246 7.98 -8.23 22.35
C HIS A 246 8.36 -8.17 23.84
N ARG A 247 8.53 -9.33 24.49
CA ARG A 247 8.94 -9.42 25.91
C ARG A 247 10.32 -8.82 26.16
N ARG A 248 11.29 -9.07 25.26
CA ARG A 248 12.64 -8.51 25.37
C ARG A 248 12.67 -7.00 25.17
N ILE A 249 11.85 -6.47 24.24
CA ILE A 249 11.69 -5.03 24.04
C ILE A 249 11.05 -4.37 25.27
N LEU A 250 10.05 -4.99 25.90
CA LEU A 250 9.44 -4.46 27.14
C LEU A 250 10.43 -4.36 28.30
N ARG A 251 11.40 -5.27 28.36
CA ARG A 251 12.46 -5.29 29.39
C ARG A 251 13.69 -4.46 29.03
N SER A 252 13.69 -3.81 27.86
CA SER A 252 14.86 -3.09 27.32
C SER A 252 16.13 -3.96 27.34
N ASP A 253 16.00 -5.21 26.88
CA ASP A 253 17.08 -6.19 26.89
C ASP A 253 18.31 -5.69 26.10
N PRO A 254 19.50 -5.56 26.73
CA PRO A 254 20.69 -5.02 26.06
C PRO A 254 21.16 -5.89 24.88
N SER A 255 20.83 -7.18 24.86
CA SER A 255 21.19 -8.08 23.75
C SER A 255 20.45 -7.79 22.45
N LEU A 256 19.41 -6.94 22.47
CA LEU A 256 18.72 -6.50 21.26
C LEU A 256 19.46 -5.39 20.52
N THR A 257 20.35 -4.66 21.21
CA THR A 257 21.18 -3.63 20.61
C THR A 257 22.47 -4.27 20.09
N PRO A 258 22.91 -4.01 18.85
CA PRO A 258 24.20 -4.48 18.38
C PRO A 258 25.27 -3.95 19.33
N GLN A 259 26.01 -4.84 19.98
CA GLN A 259 27.19 -4.44 20.72
C GLN A 259 28.18 -3.94 19.66
N ALA A 260 28.54 -2.66 19.72
CA ALA A 260 29.63 -2.15 18.89
C ALA A 260 30.81 -3.12 19.06
N PRO A 261 31.48 -3.56 17.97
CA PRO A 261 32.67 -4.36 18.11
C PRO A 261 33.58 -3.64 19.11
N PRO A 262 34.16 -4.33 20.10
CA PRO A 262 35.07 -3.70 21.03
C PRO A 262 36.09 -2.98 20.17
N ALA A 263 36.07 -1.64 20.20
CA ALA A 263 37.14 -0.86 19.60
C ALA A 263 38.40 -1.48 20.20
N SER A 264 39.23 -2.05 19.34
CA SER A 264 40.50 -2.65 19.72
C SER A 264 41.23 -1.59 20.52
N SER A 265 41.06 -1.65 21.83
CA SER A 265 41.78 -0.84 22.77
C SER A 265 43.10 -1.58 22.86
N GLU A 266 43.88 -1.52 21.78
CA GLU A 266 45.31 -1.71 21.93
C GLU A 266 45.71 -0.71 23.02
N PRO A 267 46.25 -1.20 24.15
CA PRO A 267 46.83 -0.30 25.12
C PRO A 267 47.87 0.51 24.37
N LEU A 268 47.61 1.80 24.19
CA LEU A 268 48.60 2.74 23.69
C LEU A 268 49.73 2.72 24.71
N ALA A 269 50.72 1.85 24.48
CA ALA A 269 51.94 1.82 25.25
C ALA A 269 52.58 3.21 25.12
N PRO A 270 52.94 3.87 26.23
CA PRO A 270 53.59 5.17 26.15
C PRO A 270 54.88 5.04 25.33
N PRO A 271 55.15 5.94 24.36
CA PRO A 271 56.35 5.86 23.56
C PRO A 271 57.59 6.01 24.46
N ALA A 272 58.47 5.01 24.39
CA ALA A 272 59.78 5.05 25.03
C ALA A 272 60.64 6.15 24.37
N PRO A 273 61.39 6.96 25.14
CA PRO A 273 62.17 8.05 24.59
C PRO A 273 63.37 7.54 23.78
N GLU A 274 63.40 7.92 22.50
CA GLU A 274 64.49 7.70 21.58
C GLU A 274 65.67 8.62 21.96
N ALA A 275 66.81 8.01 22.28
CA ALA A 275 68.03 8.71 22.66
C ALA A 275 68.70 9.38 21.45
N VAL A 276 68.83 10.70 21.48
CA VAL A 276 69.69 11.46 20.57
C VAL A 276 71.10 11.56 21.18
N PRO A 277 72.17 11.23 20.43
CA PRO A 277 73.53 11.33 20.93
C PRO A 277 74.02 12.80 20.94
N ALA A 278 74.72 13.13 22.03
CA ALA A 278 75.22 14.46 22.38
C ALA A 278 76.36 14.98 21.47
N PRO A 279 76.51 16.31 21.37
CA PRO A 279 77.82 16.94 21.20
C PRO A 279 78.39 17.38 22.56
N ARG A 280 79.65 16.97 22.78
CA ARG A 280 80.64 17.51 23.72
C ARG A 280 80.88 19.01 23.44
N ALA A 281 81.45 19.88 24.28
CA ALA A 281 81.80 19.93 25.69
C ALA A 281 82.35 21.35 25.96
N GLY A 282 82.27 21.83 27.21
CA GLY A 282 83.07 22.94 27.76
C GLY A 282 82.48 24.34 27.50
N ASP A 283 82.51 25.31 28.41
CA ASP A 283 82.88 25.38 29.82
C ASP A 283 82.20 26.65 30.37
N THR A 284 81.79 26.58 31.63
CA THR A 284 81.36 27.66 32.55
C THR A 284 82.43 28.77 32.74
N PRO A 285 82.19 29.86 33.53
CA PRO A 285 80.95 30.40 34.12
C PRO A 285 80.83 31.96 34.07
N ASP A 286 79.75 32.44 34.69
CA ASP A 286 79.68 33.64 35.55
C ASP A 286 79.34 35.02 34.97
N GLY A 287 78.54 35.76 35.74
CA GLY A 287 78.55 37.24 35.74
C GLY A 287 77.32 37.97 35.21
N THR A 288 76.38 38.25 36.13
CA THR A 288 75.75 39.57 36.39
C THR A 288 75.67 40.64 35.26
N GLY A 289 74.45 41.17 35.05
CA GLY A 289 74.27 42.59 34.68
C GLY A 289 73.19 42.90 33.64
N LEU A 290 72.04 43.44 34.09
CA LEU A 290 71.14 44.31 33.31
C LEU A 290 71.83 45.66 32.94
N PRO A 291 71.24 46.57 32.13
CA PRO A 291 70.21 46.45 31.08
C PRO A 291 70.55 47.27 29.79
N ASP A 292 69.75 47.13 28.73
CA ASP A 292 69.03 48.23 28.04
C ASP A 292 68.72 47.93 26.56
N GLY A 293 67.52 48.33 26.15
CA GLY A 293 67.27 48.84 24.79
C GLY A 293 66.53 47.95 23.78
N SER A 294 65.20 48.00 23.84
CA SER A 294 64.28 48.14 22.69
C SER A 294 64.49 47.31 21.40
N THR A 295 63.54 46.43 21.04
CA THR A 295 62.38 46.71 20.15
C THR A 295 61.87 45.40 19.51
N SER A 296 60.54 45.22 19.55
CA SER A 296 59.67 44.50 18.62
C SER A 296 59.61 42.95 18.57
N ALA A 297 58.41 42.48 18.97
CA ALA A 297 57.62 41.37 18.45
C ALA A 297 57.98 39.91 18.81
N ALA A 298 57.30 39.44 19.85
CA ALA A 298 56.84 38.06 20.08
C ALA A 298 55.28 38.12 20.23
N PRO A 299 54.54 37.01 20.48
CA PRO A 299 54.88 35.60 20.31
C PRO A 299 53.77 34.75 19.69
N GLU A 300 54.18 33.55 19.33
CA GLU A 300 53.40 32.33 19.24
C GLU A 300 53.00 31.80 20.64
N ALA A 301 51.78 31.27 20.71
CA ALA A 301 51.43 29.97 21.29
C ALA A 301 51.17 29.75 22.81
N VAL A 302 50.25 28.79 22.98
CA VAL A 302 50.11 27.77 24.05
C VAL A 302 49.15 28.03 25.23
N ALA A 303 47.96 27.40 25.06
CA ALA A 303 47.28 26.44 25.94
C ALA A 303 46.68 26.81 27.32
N VAL A 304 45.60 26.07 27.63
CA VAL A 304 45.33 25.26 28.85
C VAL A 304 43.90 25.41 29.40
N ARG A 305 43.09 24.32 29.29
CA ARG A 305 42.05 23.71 30.20
C ARG A 305 41.02 24.62 30.98
N PRO A 306 40.11 24.10 31.87
CA PRO A 306 38.83 23.43 31.55
C PRO A 306 37.56 23.84 32.40
N ALA A 307 36.36 23.32 31.99
CA ALA A 307 35.06 23.11 32.72
C ALA A 307 34.19 24.34 33.13
N PRO A 308 32.87 24.26 33.53
CA PRO A 308 31.88 23.16 33.66
C PRO A 308 30.43 23.47 33.11
N ALA A 309 29.42 22.61 33.38
CA ALA A 309 27.97 22.80 33.08
C ALA A 309 27.21 23.71 34.11
N PRO A 310 26.03 24.32 33.82
CA PRO A 310 24.72 23.74 34.24
C PRO A 310 23.45 24.10 33.39
N MET A 311 22.32 23.42 33.67
CA MET A 311 20.90 23.62 33.25
C MET A 311 20.18 24.71 34.11
N PRO A 312 18.83 24.92 34.11
CA PRO A 312 17.77 25.11 33.08
C PRO A 312 16.83 26.34 33.36
N SER A 313 16.04 26.85 32.41
CA SER A 313 14.75 27.56 32.69
C SER A 313 13.85 27.71 31.43
N GLY A 314 12.56 27.31 31.51
CA GLY A 314 11.49 27.75 30.57
C GLY A 314 10.86 29.09 31.02
N PRO A 315 9.62 29.50 30.62
CA PRO A 315 8.66 28.94 29.65
C PRO A 315 8.13 29.94 28.57
N VAL A 316 7.24 29.45 27.71
CA VAL A 316 6.52 30.10 26.57
C VAL A 316 5.55 31.22 27.02
N PRO A 317 5.21 32.20 26.16
CA PRO A 317 3.81 32.30 25.72
C PRO A 317 3.61 32.60 24.21
N ALA A 318 2.42 32.21 23.75
CA ALA A 318 1.90 32.22 22.38
C ALA A 318 1.21 33.58 22.01
N PRO A 319 0.61 33.73 20.80
CA PRO A 319 0.44 34.99 20.06
C PRO A 319 -0.95 35.67 20.16
N ALA A 320 -1.05 36.95 19.74
CA ALA A 320 -2.26 37.66 19.25
C ALA A 320 -1.93 39.14 18.87
N PRO A 321 -2.80 39.93 18.19
CA PRO A 321 -3.72 39.67 17.06
C PRO A 321 -3.62 40.72 15.89
N THR A 322 -4.34 40.41 14.79
CA THR A 322 -4.81 41.18 13.58
C THR A 322 -5.12 42.70 13.74
N PRO A 323 -5.20 43.56 12.67
CA PRO A 323 -6.09 43.37 11.51
C PRO A 323 -5.77 44.02 10.12
N SER A 324 -6.65 43.66 9.19
CA SER A 324 -6.99 44.09 7.83
C SER A 324 -6.75 45.56 7.41
N ALA A 325 -6.46 45.80 6.12
CA ALA A 325 -7.39 46.42 5.13
C ALA A 325 -6.68 47.17 3.97
N THR A 326 -7.08 46.83 2.75
CA THR A 326 -7.32 47.70 1.56
C THR A 326 -6.14 48.31 0.76
N GLY A 327 -6.17 48.13 -0.57
CA GLY A 327 -5.24 48.69 -1.58
C GLY A 327 -5.35 50.21 -1.80
N PRO A 328 -4.86 50.83 -2.92
CA PRO A 328 -4.67 50.29 -4.28
C PRO A 328 -3.31 50.61 -4.96
N ALA A 329 -3.12 50.11 -6.20
CA ALA A 329 -1.99 50.40 -7.12
C ALA A 329 -2.01 51.84 -7.68
N PRO A 330 -0.87 52.41 -8.17
CA PRO A 330 -0.55 52.30 -9.62
C PRO A 330 0.95 52.39 -10.07
N ALA A 331 1.18 52.01 -11.34
CA ALA A 331 2.10 52.55 -12.38
C ALA A 331 3.66 52.42 -12.36
N ALA A 332 4.15 51.56 -13.27
CA ALA A 332 5.15 51.72 -14.37
C ALA A 332 6.61 52.26 -14.26
N ALA A 333 7.52 51.44 -14.87
CA ALA A 333 8.79 51.68 -15.61
C ALA A 333 10.15 51.81 -14.83
N PRO A 334 11.36 51.58 -15.44
CA PRO A 334 11.74 51.20 -16.83
C PRO A 334 12.84 50.07 -16.99
N VAL A 335 13.22 49.81 -18.25
CA VAL A 335 14.13 48.78 -18.82
C VAL A 335 15.59 49.29 -19.01
N PRO A 336 16.65 48.45 -18.99
CA PRO A 336 18.02 48.82 -19.41
C PRO A 336 18.47 48.29 -20.81
N PRO A 337 19.56 48.84 -21.41
CA PRO A 337 19.79 48.88 -22.87
C PRO A 337 20.73 47.81 -23.46
N ALA A 338 20.77 47.78 -24.81
CA ALA A 338 21.53 46.86 -25.68
C ALA A 338 22.83 47.46 -26.28
N ALA A 339 23.72 46.59 -26.81
CA ALA A 339 24.88 46.95 -27.66
C ALA A 339 25.34 45.73 -28.55
N PRO A 340 26.18 45.88 -29.61
CA PRO A 340 25.79 45.64 -31.02
C PRO A 340 26.79 44.79 -31.89
N GLY A 341 26.48 44.52 -33.19
CA GLY A 341 27.49 44.06 -34.17
C GLY A 341 27.05 43.59 -35.58
N TRP A 342 27.14 44.49 -36.58
CA TRP A 342 27.58 44.40 -38.00
C TRP A 342 26.94 43.43 -39.07
N ALA A 343 26.50 44.05 -40.19
CA ALA A 343 26.11 43.52 -41.53
C ALA A 343 27.25 43.21 -42.55
N PRO A 344 26.97 42.53 -43.69
CA PRO A 344 27.69 42.85 -44.94
C PRO A 344 26.87 42.72 -46.25
N GLY A 345 27.42 43.21 -47.37
CA GLY A 345 27.13 42.83 -48.78
C GLY A 345 28.45 42.79 -49.58
N PRO A 346 28.50 42.61 -50.93
CA PRO A 346 27.51 42.14 -51.91
C PRO A 346 27.99 40.99 -52.87
N ALA A 347 27.06 40.57 -53.76
CA ALA A 347 27.03 39.67 -54.95
C ALA A 347 28.34 39.25 -55.68
N GLY A 348 28.47 38.11 -56.40
CA GLY A 348 27.59 37.07 -56.98
C GLY A 348 28.50 36.06 -57.74
N PRO A 349 28.14 35.41 -58.87
CA PRO A 349 26.86 34.85 -59.32
C PRO A 349 26.96 33.31 -59.57
N LEU A 350 25.83 32.62 -59.79
CA LEU A 350 25.60 31.67 -60.91
C LEU A 350 24.27 30.90 -60.72
N THR A 351 23.38 31.12 -61.70
CA THR A 351 22.14 30.40 -62.08
C THR A 351 21.03 30.19 -61.02
N PRO A 352 20.01 31.06 -60.97
CA PRO A 352 18.71 30.72 -60.42
C PRO A 352 17.79 30.14 -61.52
N VAL A 353 17.14 29.05 -61.15
CA VAL A 353 16.06 28.29 -61.81
C VAL A 353 15.00 29.22 -62.45
N PRO A 354 14.35 28.83 -63.57
CA PRO A 354 13.42 29.69 -64.30
C PRO A 354 12.40 30.33 -63.36
N HIS A 355 12.16 31.63 -63.56
CA HIS A 355 11.30 32.47 -62.72
C HIS A 355 9.91 31.86 -62.46
N ALA A 356 9.44 30.95 -63.33
CA ALA A 356 8.22 30.18 -63.14
C ALA A 356 8.23 29.24 -61.91
N LEU A 357 9.36 28.64 -61.50
CA LEU A 357 9.41 27.74 -60.34
C LEU A 357 9.52 28.51 -59.02
N LEU A 358 10.20 29.66 -59.02
CA LEU A 358 10.28 30.57 -57.88
C LEU A 358 8.96 31.35 -57.71
N VAL A 359 8.26 31.62 -58.81
CA VAL A 359 6.87 32.09 -58.81
C VAL A 359 5.91 30.95 -58.43
N ALA A 360 6.19 29.67 -58.70
CA ALA A 360 5.33 28.56 -58.23
C ALA A 360 5.53 28.21 -56.74
N MET A 361 6.74 28.42 -56.20
CA MET A 361 7.03 28.23 -54.77
C MET A 361 6.76 29.49 -53.92
N ASN A 362 6.56 30.65 -54.58
CA ASN A 362 6.29 31.94 -53.95
C ASN A 362 5.02 32.62 -54.50
N GLN A 363 4.19 31.89 -55.26
CA GLN A 363 2.78 32.20 -55.44
C GLN A 363 2.02 31.41 -54.39
N PRO A 364 1.34 32.09 -53.45
CA PRO A 364 0.34 31.42 -52.65
C PRO A 364 -0.66 30.83 -53.65
N ALA A 365 -0.80 29.51 -53.62
CA ALA A 365 -1.95 28.88 -54.24
C ALA A 365 -3.18 29.60 -53.69
N ASP A 366 -3.97 30.21 -54.58
CA ASP A 366 -5.32 30.66 -54.30
C ASP A 366 -6.20 29.42 -54.05
N ALA A 367 -5.99 28.81 -52.89
CA ALA A 367 -6.95 28.04 -52.14
C ALA A 367 -7.33 28.94 -50.96
N PRO A 368 -8.63 29.11 -50.66
CA PRO A 368 -9.11 30.23 -49.86
C PRO A 368 -8.41 30.27 -48.50
N ALA A 369 -7.76 31.40 -48.24
CA ALA A 369 -7.27 31.73 -46.92
C ALA A 369 -8.43 31.69 -45.92
N ASP A 370 -8.15 31.05 -44.79
CA ASP A 370 -8.91 31.04 -43.55
C ASP A 370 -10.34 30.50 -43.59
N ARG A 371 -10.45 29.23 -43.23
CA ARG A 371 -11.31 28.91 -42.08
C ARG A 371 -10.47 28.40 -40.92
N ARG A 372 -9.42 29.13 -40.53
CA ARG A 372 -9.17 29.20 -39.10
C ARG A 372 -10.40 29.87 -38.51
N ALA A 373 -11.19 29.06 -37.80
CA ALA A 373 -12.33 29.55 -37.04
C ALA A 373 -11.92 30.86 -36.34
N PRO A 374 -12.67 31.97 -36.53
CA PRO A 374 -12.42 33.23 -35.83
C PRO A 374 -12.09 33.01 -34.36
N GLY A 375 -11.33 33.89 -33.71
CA GLY A 375 -11.02 33.77 -32.28
C GLY A 375 -12.27 33.43 -31.43
N TRP A 376 -13.40 34.06 -31.76
CA TRP A 376 -14.71 33.78 -31.17
C TRP A 376 -15.32 32.43 -31.55
N VAL A 377 -15.04 31.85 -32.73
CA VAL A 377 -15.52 30.50 -33.13
C VAL A 377 -14.69 29.40 -32.48
N ARG A 378 -13.38 29.58 -32.26
CA ARG A 378 -12.59 28.65 -31.44
C ARG A 378 -12.95 28.78 -29.97
N LEU A 379 -13.11 30.01 -29.46
CA LEU A 379 -13.63 30.23 -28.12
C LEU A 379 -15.04 29.63 -27.98
N ALA A 380 -15.91 29.78 -28.98
CA ALA A 380 -17.24 29.19 -29.01
C ALA A 380 -17.24 27.68 -29.21
N ALA A 381 -16.29 27.09 -29.93
CA ALA A 381 -16.15 25.63 -30.08
C ALA A 381 -15.56 24.99 -28.82
N THR A 382 -14.62 25.68 -28.14
CA THR A 382 -14.13 25.26 -26.82
C THR A 382 -15.20 25.49 -25.77
N LEU A 383 -15.91 26.62 -25.75
CA LEU A 383 -17.05 26.86 -24.86
C LEU A 383 -18.21 25.91 -25.16
N ALA A 384 -18.49 25.57 -26.43
CA ALA A 384 -19.51 24.60 -26.80
C ALA A 384 -19.07 23.17 -26.50
N GLY A 385 -17.80 22.81 -26.65
CA GLY A 385 -17.27 21.50 -26.25
C GLY A 385 -17.22 21.36 -24.72
N THR A 386 -16.82 22.40 -24.01
CA THR A 386 -16.84 22.46 -22.54
C THR A 386 -18.27 22.51 -22.02
N ALA A 387 -19.18 23.25 -22.66
CA ALA A 387 -20.61 23.23 -22.39
C ALA A 387 -21.23 21.89 -22.79
N THR A 388 -20.77 21.21 -23.84
CA THR A 388 -21.25 19.86 -24.20
C THR A 388 -20.82 18.86 -23.14
N VAL A 389 -19.62 18.99 -22.57
CA VAL A 389 -19.14 18.16 -21.45
C VAL A 389 -19.86 18.52 -20.13
N LEU A 390 -20.10 19.81 -19.85
CA LEU A 390 -20.87 20.27 -18.67
C LEU A 390 -22.36 19.90 -18.77
N VAL A 391 -22.98 20.04 -19.95
CA VAL A 391 -24.37 19.68 -20.24
C VAL A 391 -24.53 18.16 -20.27
N SER A 392 -23.57 17.41 -20.80
CA SER A 392 -23.65 15.93 -20.85
C SER A 392 -23.46 15.28 -19.49
N PHE A 393 -22.55 15.76 -18.63
CA PHE A 393 -22.31 15.11 -17.34
C PHE A 393 -23.50 15.33 -16.37
N GLY A 394 -24.14 16.50 -16.40
CA GLY A 394 -25.36 16.76 -15.62
C GLY A 394 -26.61 16.05 -16.15
N SER A 395 -26.75 15.96 -17.48
CA SER A 395 -27.96 15.43 -18.12
C SER A 395 -27.98 13.91 -18.29
N LEU A 396 -26.85 13.21 -18.11
CA LEU A 396 -26.77 11.73 -18.13
C LEU A 396 -26.58 11.10 -16.74
N THR A 397 -26.45 11.92 -15.69
CA THR A 397 -26.29 11.41 -14.31
C THR A 397 -27.49 10.56 -13.87
N TRP A 398 -28.71 10.91 -14.27
CA TRP A 398 -29.90 10.10 -13.97
C TRP A 398 -29.81 8.69 -14.56
N ALA A 399 -29.26 8.54 -15.77
CA ALA A 399 -29.11 7.24 -16.44
C ALA A 399 -28.06 6.37 -15.75
N VAL A 400 -26.96 6.96 -15.27
CA VAL A 400 -25.93 6.25 -14.48
C VAL A 400 -26.50 5.80 -13.13
N VAL A 401 -27.20 6.69 -12.41
CA VAL A 401 -27.84 6.37 -11.12
C VAL A 401 -28.92 5.31 -11.29
N LEU A 402 -29.72 5.38 -12.36
CA LEU A 402 -30.74 4.38 -12.68
C LEU A 402 -30.13 3.02 -13.09
N GLY A 403 -29.05 3.02 -13.86
CA GLY A 403 -28.28 1.81 -14.17
C GLY A 403 -27.72 1.14 -12.92
N TYR A 404 -27.19 1.93 -11.97
CA TYR A 404 -26.79 1.44 -10.66
C TYR A 404 -27.96 0.93 -9.82
N ALA A 405 -29.12 1.59 -9.89
CA ALA A 405 -30.33 1.15 -9.20
C ALA A 405 -30.80 -0.23 -9.69
N LEU A 406 -30.75 -0.47 -11.01
CA LEU A 406 -31.09 -1.75 -11.63
C LEU A 406 -30.07 -2.83 -11.25
N TRP A 407 -28.77 -2.51 -11.29
CA TRP A 407 -27.71 -3.45 -10.92
C TRP A 407 -27.75 -3.84 -9.44
N ARG A 408 -28.01 -2.88 -8.54
CA ARG A 408 -28.09 -3.12 -7.08
C ARG A 408 -29.49 -3.46 -6.57
N ARG A 409 -30.49 -3.57 -7.45
CA ARG A 409 -31.92 -3.79 -7.10
C ARG A 409 -32.43 -2.88 -5.96
N SER A 410 -32.03 -1.60 -5.97
CA SER A 410 -32.37 -0.65 -4.89
C SER A 410 -33.45 0.34 -5.34
N TRP A 411 -34.61 0.28 -4.69
CA TRP A 411 -35.74 1.17 -4.98
C TRP A 411 -35.45 2.65 -4.65
N ARG A 412 -34.61 2.92 -3.64
CA ARG A 412 -34.24 4.29 -3.26
C ARG A 412 -33.37 4.97 -4.33
N LEU A 413 -32.46 4.21 -4.94
CA LEU A 413 -31.63 4.71 -6.05
C LEU A 413 -32.46 4.89 -7.32
N ALA A 414 -33.46 4.04 -7.55
CA ALA A 414 -34.39 4.20 -8.66
C ALA A 414 -35.21 5.48 -8.51
N LEU A 415 -35.76 5.76 -7.31
CA LEU A 415 -36.44 7.02 -7.00
C LEU A 415 -35.54 8.25 -7.20
N ALA A 416 -34.29 8.19 -6.75
CA ALA A 416 -33.33 9.27 -6.95
C ALA A 416 -33.04 9.50 -8.44
N GLY A 417 -32.79 8.43 -9.21
CA GLY A 417 -32.59 8.50 -10.66
C GLY A 417 -33.79 9.09 -11.40
N ILE A 418 -35.01 8.69 -11.05
CA ILE A 418 -36.25 9.24 -11.61
C ILE A 418 -36.42 10.72 -11.24
N GLY A 419 -36.11 11.11 -10.00
CA GLY A 419 -36.15 12.50 -9.56
C GLY A 419 -35.20 13.40 -10.35
N TYR A 420 -33.97 12.95 -10.60
CA TYR A 420 -33.02 13.66 -11.47
C TYR A 420 -33.51 13.76 -12.90
N PHE A 421 -34.09 12.69 -13.45
CA PHE A 421 -34.67 12.70 -14.79
C PHE A 421 -35.79 13.75 -14.91
N LEU A 422 -36.72 13.79 -13.96
CA LEU A 422 -37.83 14.74 -13.96
C LEU A 422 -37.37 16.20 -13.85
N LEU A 423 -36.35 16.47 -13.03
CA LEU A 423 -35.80 17.81 -12.86
C LEU A 423 -35.06 18.30 -14.12
N VAL A 424 -34.32 17.42 -14.79
CA VAL A 424 -33.69 17.73 -16.09
C VAL A 424 -34.75 17.90 -17.18
N PHE A 425 -35.79 17.05 -17.18
CA PHE A 425 -36.88 17.13 -18.14
C PHE A 425 -37.72 18.41 -17.96
N SER A 426 -37.98 18.87 -16.73
CA SER A 426 -38.72 20.12 -16.50
C SER A 426 -37.97 21.35 -17.00
N VAL A 427 -36.64 21.38 -16.83
CA VAL A 427 -35.77 22.42 -17.41
C VAL A 427 -35.81 22.39 -18.93
N PHE A 428 -35.78 21.20 -19.54
CA PHE A 428 -35.89 21.04 -20.99
C PHE A 428 -37.24 21.49 -21.55
N VAL A 429 -38.34 21.09 -20.90
CA VAL A 429 -39.69 21.51 -21.30
C VAL A 429 -39.82 23.03 -21.23
N LEU A 430 -39.41 23.64 -20.11
CA LEU A 430 -39.45 25.09 -19.94
C LEU A 430 -38.66 25.80 -21.04
N ALA A 431 -37.45 25.32 -21.36
CA ALA A 431 -36.62 25.88 -22.41
C ALA A 431 -37.19 25.74 -23.84
N VAL A 432 -37.99 24.69 -24.11
CA VAL A 432 -38.56 24.42 -25.45
C VAL A 432 -39.95 25.04 -25.63
N THR A 433 -40.70 25.25 -24.53
CA THR A 433 -42.03 25.85 -24.58
C THR A 433 -42.03 27.37 -24.51
N SER A 434 -40.88 28.01 -24.25
CA SER A 434 -40.76 29.47 -24.29
C SER A 434 -40.92 29.99 -25.73
N PRO A 435 -41.92 30.82 -26.03
CA PRO A 435 -42.11 31.38 -27.36
C PRO A 435 -40.95 32.33 -27.69
N GLU A 436 -40.39 32.24 -28.91
CA GLU A 436 -39.20 32.99 -29.38
C GLU A 436 -39.35 34.53 -29.32
N THR A 437 -40.49 35.06 -28.89
CA THR A 437 -40.84 36.50 -28.93
C THR A 437 -41.13 37.13 -27.57
N GLU A 438 -41.07 36.42 -26.45
CA GLU A 438 -41.13 37.02 -25.11
C GLU A 438 -39.73 37.02 -24.48
N GLU A 439 -39.26 38.20 -24.04
CA GLU A 439 -38.04 38.32 -23.23
C GLU A 439 -38.20 37.44 -21.98
N ILE A 440 -37.32 36.43 -21.85
CA ILE A 440 -37.27 35.52 -20.70
C ILE A 440 -37.27 36.38 -19.44
N SER A 441 -38.28 36.22 -18.58
CA SER A 441 -38.37 36.97 -17.34
C SER A 441 -37.13 36.70 -16.48
N ASP A 442 -36.59 37.72 -15.80
CA ASP A 442 -35.42 37.58 -14.91
C ASP A 442 -35.58 36.38 -13.94
N GLY A 443 -36.82 36.10 -13.50
CA GLY A 443 -37.14 34.95 -12.64
C GLY A 443 -36.99 33.58 -13.33
N GLU A 444 -37.34 33.47 -14.61
CA GLU A 444 -37.21 32.22 -15.38
C GLU A 444 -35.75 31.91 -15.71
N ALA A 445 -34.97 32.95 -16.04
CA ALA A 445 -33.53 32.82 -16.26
C ALA A 445 -32.80 32.38 -14.97
N ILE A 446 -33.15 32.98 -13.82
CA ILE A 446 -32.60 32.60 -12.51
C ILE A 446 -32.97 31.15 -12.18
N TYR A 447 -34.22 30.74 -12.42
CA TYR A 447 -34.66 29.37 -12.16
C TYR A 447 -33.87 28.35 -12.99
N LEU A 448 -33.67 28.59 -14.29
CA LEU A 448 -32.89 27.71 -15.17
C LEU A 448 -31.44 27.54 -14.69
N ILE A 449 -30.80 28.64 -14.30
CA ILE A 449 -29.41 28.63 -13.81
C ILE A 449 -29.30 27.87 -12.49
N VAL A 450 -30.20 28.13 -11.54
CA VAL A 450 -30.20 27.47 -10.22
C VAL A 450 -30.54 25.99 -10.33
N ALA A 451 -31.52 25.62 -11.16
CA ALA A 451 -31.90 24.23 -11.38
C ALA A 451 -30.76 23.44 -12.04
N MET A 452 -30.09 24.01 -13.05
CA MET A 452 -28.95 23.39 -13.72
C MET A 452 -27.76 23.23 -12.76
N GLY A 453 -27.43 24.27 -11.99
CA GLY A 453 -26.36 24.22 -10.98
C GLY A 453 -26.63 23.19 -9.88
N THR A 454 -27.90 23.07 -9.44
CA THR A 454 -28.31 22.08 -8.45
C THR A 454 -28.19 20.65 -8.99
N CYS A 455 -28.63 20.39 -10.23
CA CYS A 455 -28.42 19.10 -10.88
C CYS A 455 -26.94 18.71 -10.98
N TRP A 456 -26.06 19.67 -11.32
CA TRP A 456 -24.62 19.42 -11.44
C TRP A 456 -23.97 19.09 -10.09
N LEU A 457 -24.24 19.90 -9.06
CA LEU A 457 -23.66 19.70 -7.72
C LEU A 457 -24.18 18.42 -7.06
N LEU A 458 -25.49 18.21 -7.08
CA LEU A 458 -26.13 17.08 -6.42
C LEU A 458 -25.87 15.76 -7.17
N GLY A 459 -25.83 15.81 -8.51
CA GLY A 459 -25.49 14.68 -9.37
C GLY A 459 -24.03 14.25 -9.21
N THR A 460 -23.09 15.21 -9.20
CA THR A 460 -21.67 14.92 -8.94
C THR A 460 -21.47 14.32 -7.56
N ALA A 461 -22.12 14.88 -6.52
CA ALA A 461 -22.08 14.33 -5.18
C ALA A 461 -22.65 12.89 -5.13
N HIS A 462 -23.76 12.60 -5.81
CA HIS A 462 -24.35 11.27 -5.84
C HIS A 462 -23.48 10.24 -6.58
N VAL A 463 -22.86 10.60 -7.70
CA VAL A 463 -21.96 9.70 -8.44
C VAL A 463 -20.69 9.41 -7.61
N VAL A 464 -20.17 10.41 -6.91
CA VAL A 464 -19.07 10.23 -5.94
C VAL A 464 -19.49 9.31 -4.80
N LEU A 465 -20.70 9.46 -4.25
CA LEU A 465 -21.26 8.60 -3.21
C LEU A 465 -21.54 7.16 -3.67
N LEU A 466 -21.73 6.93 -4.98
CA LEU A 466 -21.92 5.59 -5.55
C LEU A 466 -20.60 4.85 -5.79
N ASN A 467 -19.46 5.55 -5.77
CA ASN A 467 -18.15 4.96 -6.01
C ASN A 467 -17.49 4.47 -4.69
N PRO A 468 -17.36 3.15 -4.48
CA PRO A 468 -16.84 2.60 -3.22
C PRO A 468 -15.36 2.95 -2.97
N THR A 469 -14.57 3.20 -4.02
CA THR A 469 -13.16 3.57 -3.87
C THR A 469 -12.99 5.01 -3.36
N ILE A 470 -13.94 5.90 -3.65
CA ILE A 470 -13.94 7.27 -3.13
C ILE A 470 -14.47 7.30 -1.68
N TRP A 471 -15.45 6.44 -1.34
CA TRP A 471 -15.86 6.22 0.06
C TRP A 471 -14.73 5.65 0.93
N ALA A 472 -13.89 4.76 0.38
CA ALA A 472 -12.71 4.27 1.09
C ALA A 472 -11.69 5.39 1.36
N ALA A 473 -11.53 6.32 0.42
CA ALA A 473 -10.62 7.47 0.56
C ALA A 473 -11.15 8.55 1.51
N VAL A 474 -12.46 8.82 1.52
CA VAL A 474 -13.08 9.90 2.32
C VAL A 474 -13.55 9.40 3.71
N GLY A 475 -14.01 8.15 3.81
CA GLY A 475 -14.51 7.54 5.05
C GLY A 475 -13.43 6.88 5.93
N GLY A 476 -12.19 6.79 5.42
CA GLY A 476 -11.06 6.13 6.08
C GLY A 476 -10.65 6.71 7.44
N LEU A 477 -11.20 7.86 7.87
CA LEU A 477 -10.81 8.51 9.12
C LEU A 477 -11.84 8.41 10.27
N PHE A 478 -13.13 8.07 10.03
CA PHE A 478 -14.15 8.22 11.08
C PHE A 478 -15.14 7.06 11.29
N TRP A 479 -15.40 6.20 10.31
CA TRP A 479 -16.52 5.23 10.40
C TRP A 479 -16.13 3.74 10.46
N THR A 480 -14.93 3.37 10.00
CA THR A 480 -14.44 1.98 10.05
C THR A 480 -14.23 1.48 11.48
N GLY A 481 -13.88 2.36 12.43
CA GLY A 481 -13.70 1.98 13.84
C GLY A 481 -14.98 1.48 14.51
N ARG A 482 -16.11 2.16 14.34
CA ARG A 482 -17.35 1.84 15.08
C ARG A 482 -18.05 0.58 14.53
N GLN A 483 -18.16 0.44 13.21
CA GLN A 483 -18.76 -0.76 12.61
C GLN A 483 -17.92 -2.02 12.83
N ARG A 484 -16.58 -1.91 12.70
CA ARG A 484 -15.66 -3.02 12.99
C ARG A 484 -15.71 -3.41 14.47
N THR A 485 -15.81 -2.45 15.39
CA THR A 485 -15.98 -2.78 16.83
C THR A 485 -17.31 -3.45 17.14
N ASP A 486 -18.40 -3.09 16.45
CA ASP A 486 -19.72 -3.70 16.69
C ASP A 486 -19.79 -5.12 16.11
N GLU A 487 -19.20 -5.37 14.94
CA GLU A 487 -19.06 -6.71 14.35
C GLU A 487 -18.14 -7.61 15.19
N GLN A 488 -17.00 -7.10 15.64
CA GLN A 488 -16.09 -7.83 16.54
C GLN A 488 -16.75 -8.19 17.87
N ARG A 489 -17.54 -7.27 18.45
CA ARG A 489 -18.30 -7.54 19.68
C ARG A 489 -19.36 -8.63 19.44
N ARG A 490 -20.05 -8.62 18.30
CA ARG A 490 -21.02 -9.69 17.92
C ARG A 490 -20.32 -11.04 17.82
N LEU A 491 -19.18 -11.13 17.13
CA LEU A 491 -18.40 -12.36 16.99
C LEU A 491 -17.90 -12.90 18.35
N ARG A 492 -17.37 -12.03 19.23
CA ARG A 492 -16.94 -12.43 20.59
C ARG A 492 -18.10 -12.97 21.43
N ARG A 493 -19.29 -12.38 21.30
CA ARG A 493 -20.51 -12.87 21.97
C ARG A 493 -20.94 -14.24 21.46
N GLU A 494 -20.87 -14.47 20.15
CA GLU A 494 -21.20 -15.77 19.54
C GLU A 494 -20.19 -16.85 19.97
N GLN A 495 -18.90 -16.54 19.98
CA GLN A 495 -17.85 -17.43 20.48
C GLN A 495 -18.05 -17.75 21.97
N ALA A 496 -18.35 -16.75 22.80
CA ALA A 496 -18.63 -16.97 24.23
C ALA A 496 -19.87 -17.86 24.44
N ARG A 497 -20.93 -17.68 23.66
CA ARG A 497 -22.12 -18.55 23.68
C ARG A 497 -21.80 -19.97 23.23
N TYR A 498 -20.98 -20.12 22.19
CA TYR A 498 -20.51 -21.42 21.70
C TYR A 498 -19.69 -22.15 22.77
N LEU A 499 -18.79 -21.45 23.46
CA LEU A 499 -17.99 -21.99 24.56
C LEU A 499 -18.88 -22.44 25.72
N LEU A 500 -19.86 -21.64 26.12
CA LEU A 500 -20.81 -22.02 27.18
C LEU A 500 -21.65 -23.25 26.80
N HIS A 501 -22.01 -23.39 25.53
CA HIS A 501 -22.78 -24.54 25.03
C HIS A 501 -21.99 -25.85 25.08
N HIS A 502 -20.71 -25.83 24.68
CA HIS A 502 -19.88 -27.04 24.61
C HIS A 502 -19.11 -27.32 25.90
N TYR A 503 -18.81 -26.28 26.68
CA TYR A 503 -18.00 -26.34 27.89
C TYR A 503 -18.63 -25.50 29.01
N PRO A 504 -19.66 -26.02 29.72
CA PRO A 504 -20.35 -25.27 30.76
C PRO A 504 -19.46 -24.76 31.92
N ALA A 505 -18.35 -25.45 32.20
CA ALA A 505 -17.36 -25.05 33.20
C ALA A 505 -16.68 -23.70 32.85
N ALA A 506 -16.62 -23.34 31.57
CA ALA A 506 -16.03 -22.09 31.09
C ALA A 506 -16.72 -20.85 31.68
N ARG A 507 -17.99 -20.96 32.12
CA ARG A 507 -18.71 -19.89 32.81
C ARG A 507 -17.95 -19.39 34.05
N ALA A 508 -17.50 -20.29 34.91
CA ALA A 508 -16.83 -19.95 36.16
C ALA A 508 -15.34 -19.63 35.96
N GLU A 509 -14.66 -20.37 35.08
CA GLU A 509 -13.23 -20.21 34.79
C GLU A 509 -12.93 -18.91 34.03
N LEU A 510 -13.72 -18.59 33.01
CA LEU A 510 -13.54 -17.42 32.15
C LEU A 510 -14.44 -16.24 32.55
N ARG A 511 -15.30 -16.43 33.56
CA ARG A 511 -16.23 -15.41 34.10
C ARG A 511 -17.14 -14.79 33.03
N ILE A 512 -17.56 -15.59 32.07
CA ILE A 512 -18.42 -15.15 30.95
C ILE A 512 -19.76 -14.66 31.50
N GLY A 513 -20.20 -13.48 31.06
CA GLY A 513 -21.44 -12.85 31.52
C GLY A 513 -21.32 -12.10 32.86
N ARG A 514 -20.13 -11.98 33.44
CA ARG A 514 -19.87 -11.31 34.73
C ARG A 514 -19.03 -10.03 34.55
N PRO A 515 -19.64 -8.92 34.09
CA PRO A 515 -18.96 -7.61 33.99
C PRO A 515 -18.49 -7.04 35.33
N ASP A 516 -19.04 -7.53 36.44
CA ASP A 516 -18.68 -7.12 37.80
C ASP A 516 -17.33 -7.68 38.28
N LEU A 517 -16.82 -8.74 37.65
CA LEU A 517 -15.58 -9.39 38.03
C LEU A 517 -14.45 -9.01 37.07
N LEU A 518 -13.20 -9.05 37.55
CA LEU A 518 -12.02 -8.90 36.69
C LEU A 518 -12.03 -10.01 35.63
N ARG A 519 -12.08 -9.60 34.36
CA ARG A 519 -12.20 -10.48 33.19
C ARG A 519 -10.83 -10.93 32.71
N THR A 520 -10.64 -12.23 32.53
CA THR A 520 -9.49 -12.83 31.84
C THR A 520 -9.78 -13.10 30.35
N TYR A 521 -11.06 -13.08 29.97
CA TYR A 521 -11.55 -13.33 28.62
C TYR A 521 -12.57 -12.24 28.22
N ASP A 522 -12.51 -11.77 26.98
CA ASP A 522 -13.46 -10.79 26.45
C ASP A 522 -14.65 -11.48 25.78
N ASP A 523 -15.78 -11.52 26.48
CA ASP A 523 -17.05 -12.08 26.01
C ASP A 523 -17.86 -11.15 25.10
N GLY A 524 -17.31 -9.99 24.70
CA GLY A 524 -18.00 -9.00 23.89
C GLY A 524 -19.07 -8.21 24.67
N GLY A 525 -19.02 -8.26 26.01
CA GLY A 525 -19.92 -7.53 26.89
C GLY A 525 -21.21 -8.26 27.21
N LEU A 526 -21.19 -9.59 27.26
CA LEU A 526 -22.35 -10.38 27.69
C LEU A 526 -22.64 -10.14 29.17
N VAL A 527 -23.92 -10.31 29.54
CA VAL A 527 -24.42 -10.16 30.91
C VAL A 527 -25.32 -11.33 31.26
N ASP A 528 -24.93 -12.12 32.25
CA ASP A 528 -25.75 -13.19 32.82
C ASP A 528 -26.73 -12.60 33.83
N VAL A 529 -27.99 -12.46 33.42
CA VAL A 529 -29.03 -11.76 34.20
C VAL A 529 -29.28 -12.41 35.57
N ASN A 530 -28.96 -13.70 35.73
CA ASN A 530 -29.24 -14.42 36.97
C ASN A 530 -28.08 -14.34 37.97
N ALA A 531 -26.84 -14.12 37.50
CA ALA A 531 -25.64 -14.17 38.33
C ALA A 531 -25.07 -12.79 38.69
N VAL A 532 -25.44 -11.74 37.96
CA VAL A 532 -24.87 -10.39 38.18
C VAL A 532 -25.51 -9.64 39.35
N PRO A 533 -24.76 -8.78 40.06
CA PRO A 533 -25.30 -7.92 41.11
C PRO A 533 -26.33 -6.91 40.58
N ASP A 534 -27.21 -6.41 41.45
CA ASP A 534 -28.25 -5.43 41.09
C ASP A 534 -27.68 -4.13 40.50
N ALA A 535 -26.45 -3.76 40.91
CA ALA A 535 -25.74 -2.61 40.34
C ALA A 535 -25.47 -2.76 38.83
N VAL A 536 -25.22 -3.98 38.36
CA VAL A 536 -25.05 -4.27 36.93
C VAL A 536 -26.39 -4.29 36.20
N LEU A 537 -27.43 -4.86 36.82
CA LEU A 537 -28.79 -4.82 36.25
C LEU A 537 -29.28 -3.38 36.05
N ALA A 538 -28.89 -2.47 36.94
CA ALA A 538 -29.17 -1.04 36.82
C ALA A 538 -28.50 -0.35 35.62
N THR A 539 -27.55 -1.02 34.94
CA THR A 539 -26.85 -0.51 33.74
C THR A 539 -27.28 -1.17 32.43
N LEU A 540 -28.31 -2.02 32.45
CA LEU A 540 -28.76 -2.72 31.24
C LEU A 540 -29.18 -1.75 30.12
N PRO A 541 -28.65 -1.92 28.90
CA PRO A 541 -28.95 -1.05 27.77
C PRO A 541 -30.40 -1.19 27.32
N GLY A 542 -30.99 -0.09 26.84
CA GLY A 542 -32.35 -0.11 26.25
C GLY A 542 -33.51 -0.19 27.24
N LEU A 543 -33.26 -0.24 28.56
CA LEU A 543 -34.28 -0.24 29.61
C LEU A 543 -34.38 1.11 30.32
N THR A 544 -35.59 1.49 30.76
CA THR A 544 -35.80 2.63 31.67
C THR A 544 -35.37 2.30 33.09
N VAL A 545 -35.18 3.31 33.94
CA VAL A 545 -34.79 3.13 35.35
C VAL A 545 -35.79 2.26 36.11
N ASP A 546 -37.09 2.46 35.86
CA ASP A 546 -38.16 1.69 36.50
C ASP A 546 -38.18 0.24 36.02
N GLN A 547 -37.95 0.00 34.72
CA GLN A 547 -37.86 -1.36 34.17
C GLN A 547 -36.65 -2.13 34.74
N ARG A 548 -35.49 -1.48 34.89
CA ARG A 548 -34.31 -2.13 35.51
C ARG A 548 -34.56 -2.49 36.97
N ARG A 549 -35.25 -1.64 37.72
CA ARG A 549 -35.68 -1.94 39.10
C ARG A 549 -36.68 -3.09 39.14
N GLN A 550 -37.64 -3.11 38.22
CA GLN A 550 -38.62 -4.19 38.13
C GLN A 550 -37.96 -5.54 37.86
N VAL A 551 -36.97 -5.61 36.96
CA VAL A 551 -36.18 -6.83 36.71
C VAL A 551 -35.45 -7.30 37.97
N ALA A 552 -34.81 -6.40 38.72
CA ALA A 552 -34.10 -6.77 39.94
C ALA A 552 -35.06 -7.29 41.04
N VAL A 553 -36.20 -6.59 41.25
CA VAL A 553 -37.21 -6.97 42.24
C VAL A 553 -37.90 -8.28 41.87
N ASP A 554 -38.27 -8.46 40.60
CA ASP A 554 -38.93 -9.66 40.12
C ASP A 554 -38.00 -10.89 40.19
N ARG A 555 -36.72 -10.74 39.82
CA ARG A 555 -35.70 -11.78 40.02
C ARG A 555 -35.62 -12.24 41.48
N TRP A 556 -35.67 -11.29 42.42
CA TRP A 556 -35.61 -11.60 43.84
C TRP A 556 -36.88 -12.30 44.35
N LEU A 557 -38.06 -11.88 43.88
CA LEU A 557 -39.35 -12.43 44.33
C LEU A 557 -39.70 -13.78 43.67
N ARG A 558 -39.41 -13.95 42.39
CA ARG A 558 -39.88 -15.08 41.55
C ARG A 558 -38.77 -15.99 41.05
N GLY A 559 -37.53 -15.75 41.45
CA GLY A 559 -36.38 -16.56 41.08
C GLY A 559 -35.80 -16.25 39.69
N PRO A 560 -34.88 -17.11 39.19
CA PRO A 560 -34.12 -16.85 37.98
C PRO A 560 -34.97 -16.91 36.70
N TYR A 561 -34.51 -16.23 35.66
CA TYR A 561 -35.13 -16.25 34.33
C TYR A 561 -34.51 -17.36 33.47
N LEU A 562 -35.36 -18.09 32.72
CA LEU A 562 -34.89 -19.15 31.82
C LEU A 562 -34.75 -18.69 30.37
N SER A 563 -35.47 -17.63 29.98
CA SER A 563 -35.36 -17.07 28.64
C SER A 563 -35.70 -15.58 28.59
N LEU A 564 -35.40 -14.97 27.45
CA LEU A 564 -35.74 -13.57 27.18
C LEU A 564 -37.25 -13.35 27.13
N GLU A 565 -38.01 -14.32 26.61
CA GLU A 565 -39.47 -14.29 26.52
C GLU A 565 -40.11 -14.32 27.92
N GLU A 566 -39.57 -15.13 28.84
CA GLU A 566 -40.03 -15.16 30.23
C GLU A 566 -39.75 -13.83 30.94
N LEU A 567 -38.54 -13.29 30.78
CA LEU A 567 -38.16 -11.99 31.34
C LEU A 567 -39.04 -10.87 30.77
N ALA A 568 -39.28 -10.86 29.46
CA ALA A 568 -40.14 -9.88 28.80
C ALA A 568 -41.60 -9.98 29.28
N GLY A 569 -42.11 -11.20 29.49
CA GLY A 569 -43.47 -11.44 29.98
C GLY A 569 -43.66 -11.04 31.45
N ARG A 570 -42.72 -11.38 32.33
CA ARG A 570 -42.81 -11.04 33.76
C ARG A 570 -42.62 -9.55 34.01
N CYS A 571 -41.68 -8.91 33.31
CA CYS A 571 -41.34 -7.50 33.48
C CYS A 571 -42.05 -6.57 32.47
N HIS A 572 -42.93 -7.09 31.61
CA HIS A 572 -43.71 -6.33 30.62
C HIS A 572 -42.84 -5.43 29.73
N LEU A 573 -41.75 -5.98 29.18
CA LEU A 573 -40.81 -5.22 28.37
C LEU A 573 -41.32 -4.97 26.94
N PRO A 574 -41.11 -3.76 26.38
CA PRO A 574 -41.51 -3.47 25.01
C PRO A 574 -40.65 -4.23 23.98
N PRO A 575 -41.18 -4.55 22.79
CA PRO A 575 -40.45 -5.30 21.76
C PRO A 575 -39.10 -4.68 21.35
N ALA A 576 -39.01 -3.35 21.30
CA ALA A 576 -37.76 -2.66 20.97
C ALA A 576 -36.65 -2.89 22.01
N ALA A 577 -37.02 -3.07 23.29
CA ALA A 577 -36.07 -3.37 24.35
C ALA A 577 -35.60 -4.83 24.27
N THR A 578 -36.48 -5.77 23.93
CA THR A 578 -36.10 -7.18 23.81
C THR A 578 -35.16 -7.43 22.65
N GLU A 579 -35.30 -6.72 21.52
CA GLU A 579 -34.34 -6.78 20.41
C GLU A 579 -32.93 -6.33 20.84
N THR A 580 -32.84 -5.24 21.60
CA THR A 580 -31.56 -4.72 22.09
C THR A 580 -30.91 -5.67 23.10
N LEU A 581 -31.71 -6.29 23.97
CA LEU A 581 -31.23 -7.18 25.02
C LEU A 581 -30.86 -8.57 24.51
N ARG A 582 -31.45 -9.03 23.40
CA ARG A 582 -31.19 -10.35 22.80
C ARG A 582 -29.71 -10.58 22.51
N ASP A 583 -29.03 -9.55 22.05
CA ASP A 583 -27.61 -9.66 21.69
C ASP A 583 -26.68 -9.63 22.91
N VAL A 584 -27.15 -9.20 24.08
CA VAL A 584 -26.31 -8.91 25.26
C VAL A 584 -26.57 -9.86 26.44
N LEU A 585 -27.80 -10.36 26.60
CA LEU A 585 -28.16 -11.17 27.77
C LEU A 585 -27.85 -12.67 27.60
N LEU A 586 -27.51 -13.30 28.71
CA LEU A 586 -27.43 -14.74 28.91
C LEU A 586 -28.41 -15.16 30.02
N PHE A 587 -29.03 -16.33 29.85
CA PHE A 587 -29.98 -16.94 30.78
C PHE A 587 -29.42 -18.28 31.25
N LEU A 588 -28.48 -18.23 32.19
CA LEU A 588 -27.83 -19.43 32.71
C LEU A 588 -28.47 -19.84 34.05
N PRO A 589 -28.51 -21.15 34.38
CA PRO A 589 -29.02 -21.60 35.68
C PRO A 589 -28.19 -20.99 36.81
N PRO A 590 -28.76 -20.73 38.02
CA PRO A 590 -27.98 -20.21 39.13
C PRO A 590 -26.82 -21.16 39.49
N GLU A 591 -25.64 -20.62 39.85
CA GLU A 591 -24.53 -21.44 40.32
C GLU A 591 -24.92 -22.14 41.64
N PRO A 592 -24.59 -23.44 41.80
CA PRO A 592 -24.82 -24.12 43.07
C PRO A 592 -23.99 -23.45 44.18
N PRO A 593 -24.52 -23.32 45.41
CA PRO A 593 -23.78 -22.71 46.50
C PRO A 593 -22.48 -23.48 46.75
N PRO A 594 -21.37 -22.80 47.12
CA PRO A 594 -20.11 -23.47 47.37
C PRO A 594 -20.29 -24.52 48.46
N VAL A 595 -19.92 -25.76 48.16
CA VAL A 595 -19.90 -26.86 49.13
C VAL A 595 -18.95 -26.47 50.25
N ARG A 596 -19.49 -26.16 51.43
CA ARG A 596 -18.68 -25.91 52.62
C ARG A 596 -18.05 -27.24 53.03
N HIS A 597 -16.78 -27.45 52.66
CA HIS A 597 -15.97 -28.50 53.28
C HIS A 597 -15.84 -28.13 54.77
N SER A 598 -16.46 -28.97 55.61
CA SER A 598 -16.46 -28.88 57.07
C SER A 598 -15.17 -29.40 57.65
#